data_AF-A0A1U7WHZ2-F1
#
_entry.id   AF-A0A1U7WHZ2-F1
#
_cell.length_a   1.000
_cell.length_b   1.000
_cell.length_c   1.000
_cell.angle_alpha   90.00
_cell.angle_beta   90.00
_cell.angle_gamma   90.00
#
_symmetry.space_group_name_H-M   'P 1'
#
loop_
_entity.id
_entity.type
_entity.pdbx_description
1 polymer ?
#
loop_
_entity_poly.entity_id
_entity_poly.type
_entity_poly.pdbx_seq_one_letter_code
_entity_poly.pdbx_strand_id
1 'polypeptide(L)'
;MEVDLAIDFDSKIFDRDSVHAVKMEKKTLSTSWIPLSTCTSGYAVGVRIGDKLHLHPIHAVVQLRPSQQHLKESELKKKNIATSSDGKTVVK
;
A
#
# COMPACT_ATOMS: atom_id res chain seq x y z
N MET A 1 1.85 -3.04 9.92
CA MET A 1 2.92 -2.13 9.46
C MET A 1 2.63 -1.71 8.05
N GLU A 2 2.82 -0.44 7.75
CA GLU A 2 2.58 0.13 6.42
C GLU A 2 3.75 1.03 6.05
N VAL A 3 4.07 1.05 4.77
CA VAL A 3 5.14 1.88 4.21
C VAL A 3 4.60 2.54 2.96
N ASP A 4 4.72 3.86 2.89
CA ASP A 4 4.38 4.62 1.69
C ASP A 4 5.63 4.84 0.84
N LEU A 5 5.52 4.53 -0.45
CA LEU A 5 6.54 4.78 -1.45
C LEU A 5 6.04 5.83 -2.43
N ALA A 6 6.89 6.80 -2.73
CA ALA A 6 6.64 7.80 -3.77
C ALA A 6 6.66 7.14 -5.16
N ILE A 7 5.89 7.70 -6.07
CA ILE A 7 5.86 7.27 -7.47
C ILE A 7 6.65 8.28 -8.29
N ASP A 8 7.49 7.78 -9.19
CA ASP A 8 8.16 8.61 -10.18
C ASP A 8 7.21 8.87 -11.36
N PHE A 9 6.57 10.04 -11.34
CA PHE A 9 5.63 10.50 -12.35
C PHE A 9 6.28 10.91 -13.67
N ASP A 10 7.59 11.16 -13.67
CA ASP A 10 8.34 11.56 -14.86
C ASP A 10 8.96 10.36 -15.60
N SER A 11 8.80 9.16 -15.05
CA SER A 11 9.28 7.93 -15.67
C SER A 11 8.49 7.57 -16.95
N LYS A 12 9.19 6.99 -17.94
CA LYS A 12 8.60 6.54 -19.22
C LYS A 12 7.56 5.41 -19.05
N ILE A 13 7.53 4.78 -17.88
CA ILE A 13 6.62 3.66 -17.57
C ILE A 13 5.35 4.12 -16.85
N PHE A 14 5.25 5.40 -16.50
CA PHE A 14 4.08 5.98 -15.86
C PHE A 14 3.13 6.56 -16.91
N ASP A 15 1.94 5.97 -17.02
CA ASP A 15 0.86 6.51 -17.86
C ASP A 15 0.09 7.59 -17.10
N ARG A 16 0.45 8.85 -17.38
CA ARG A 16 -0.14 10.05 -16.76
C ARG A 16 -1.58 10.31 -17.20
N ASP A 17 -1.96 9.80 -18.37
CA ASP A 17 -3.30 10.01 -18.93
C ASP A 17 -4.30 8.95 -18.41
N SER A 18 -3.82 7.94 -17.67
CA SER A 18 -4.71 6.94 -17.09
C SER A 18 -5.68 7.53 -16.05
N VAL A 19 -6.89 6.98 -16.00
CA VAL A 19 -7.92 7.31 -14.98
C VAL A 19 -7.44 7.08 -13.54
N HIS A 20 -6.40 6.25 -13.39
CA HIS A 20 -5.80 5.92 -12.10
C HIS A 20 -4.66 6.88 -11.72
N ALA A 21 -3.98 7.51 -12.67
CA ALA A 21 -2.85 8.41 -12.42
C ALA A 21 -3.23 9.57 -11.50
N VAL A 22 -4.38 10.19 -11.74
CA VAL A 22 -4.89 11.32 -10.93
C VAL A 22 -5.14 10.95 -9.47
N LYS A 23 -5.37 9.66 -9.18
CA LYS A 23 -5.69 9.16 -7.83
C LYS A 23 -4.52 8.47 -7.15
N MET A 24 -3.42 8.28 -7.87
CA MET A 24 -2.32 7.45 -7.42
C MET A 24 -1.09 8.32 -7.17
N GLU A 25 -1.15 9.07 -6.06
CA GLU A 25 -0.07 9.94 -5.60
C GLU A 25 1.09 9.15 -4.97
N LYS A 26 0.76 8.03 -4.31
CA LYS A 26 1.71 7.15 -3.62
C LYS A 26 1.30 5.68 -3.76
N LYS A 27 2.27 4.78 -3.55
CA LYS A 27 2.01 3.35 -3.38
C LYS A 27 2.27 2.95 -1.93
N THR A 28 1.20 2.56 -1.25
CA THR A 28 1.27 1.97 0.09
C THR A 28 1.52 0.47 -0.01
N LEU A 29 2.52 -0.03 0.71
CA LEU A 29 2.73 -1.44 0.96
C LEU A 29 2.32 -1.76 2.40
N SER A 30 1.51 -2.79 2.59
CA SER A 30 1.02 -3.19 3.91
C SER A 30 1.18 -4.69 4.16
N THR A 31 1.22 -5.08 5.43
CA THR A 31 1.18 -6.48 5.86
C THR A 31 -0.15 -6.78 6.52
N SER A 32 -0.79 -7.88 6.12
CA SER A 32 -1.91 -8.48 6.86
C SER A 32 -1.43 -9.45 7.95
N TRP A 33 -0.16 -9.85 7.91
CA TRP A 33 0.43 -10.79 8.85
C TRP A 33 0.90 -10.09 10.12
N ILE A 34 0.51 -10.63 11.27
CA ILE A 34 1.00 -10.22 12.59
C ILE A 34 2.15 -11.17 12.95
N PRO A 35 3.41 -10.70 13.04
CA PRO A 35 4.54 -11.55 13.34
C PRO A 35 4.44 -12.10 14.77
N LEU A 36 4.46 -13.43 14.89
CA LEU A 36 4.57 -14.09 16.19
C LEU A 36 6.03 -14.09 16.63
N SER A 37 6.28 -13.79 17.91
CA SER A 37 7.63 -13.66 18.48
C SER A 37 8.47 -14.95 18.41
N THR A 38 7.83 -16.11 18.26
CA THR A 38 8.53 -17.39 18.09
C THR A 38 8.96 -17.68 16.66
N CYS A 39 8.38 -17.01 15.65
CA CYS A 39 8.65 -17.30 14.24
C CYS A 39 10.07 -16.94 13.77
N THR A 40 10.82 -16.17 14.57
CA THR A 40 12.18 -15.72 14.21
C THR A 40 13.27 -16.38 15.05
N SER A 41 12.92 -17.27 15.97
CA SER A 41 13.88 -18.03 16.77
C SER A 41 14.74 -18.90 15.83
N GLY A 42 16.04 -18.60 15.76
CA GLY A 42 17.00 -19.28 14.89
C GLY A 42 17.46 -18.47 13.67
N TYR A 43 16.95 -17.25 13.45
CA TYR A 43 17.40 -16.38 12.36
C TYR A 43 18.11 -15.12 12.87
N ALA A 44 19.19 -14.74 12.19
CA ALA A 44 19.96 -13.53 12.47
C ALA A 44 20.43 -12.87 11.17
N VAL A 45 20.60 -11.55 11.18
CA VAL A 45 21.28 -10.80 10.12
C VAL A 45 22.76 -10.73 10.46
N GLY A 46 23.62 -11.06 9.50
CA GLY A 46 25.07 -10.95 9.63
C GLY A 46 25.61 -9.77 8.83
N VAL A 47 26.42 -8.91 9.46
CA VAL A 47 27.22 -7.89 8.78
C VAL A 47 28.68 -8.28 8.90
N ARG A 48 29.36 -8.46 7.75
CA ARG A 48 30.78 -8.79 7.71
C ARG A 48 31.62 -7.51 7.67
N ILE A 49 32.55 -7.35 8.61
CA ILE A 49 33.46 -6.22 8.70
C ILE A 49 34.88 -6.79 8.81
N GLY A 50 35.66 -6.68 7.73
CA GLY A 50 36.97 -7.32 7.62
C GLY A 50 36.89 -8.85 7.72
N ASP A 51 37.56 -9.39 8.73
CA ASP A 51 37.61 -10.82 9.08
C ASP A 51 36.53 -11.25 10.09
N LYS A 52 35.71 -10.31 10.59
CA LYS A 52 34.67 -10.58 11.59
C LYS A 52 33.27 -10.59 10.99
N LEU A 53 32.42 -11.44 11.55
CA LEU A 53 30.99 -11.52 11.25
C LEU A 53 30.18 -11.11 12.48
N HIS A 54 29.49 -9.98 12.39
CA HIS A 54 28.63 -9.45 13.47
C HIS A 54 27.20 -9.91 13.24
N LEU A 55 26.65 -10.72 14.16
CA LEU A 55 25.29 -11.24 14.08
C LEU A 55 24.32 -10.39 14.91
N HIS A 56 23.15 -10.09 14.35
CA HIS A 56 22.05 -9.40 15.02
C HIS A 56 20.77 -10.25 14.94
N PRO A 57 20.16 -10.64 16.07
CA PRO A 57 18.92 -11.42 16.07
C PRO A 57 17.78 -10.70 15.33
N ILE A 58 16.97 -11.46 14.60
CA ILE A 58 15.78 -10.93 13.94
C ILE A 58 14.59 -11.03 14.89
N HIS A 59 13.90 -9.92 15.12
CA HIS A 59 12.76 -9.85 16.05
C HIS A 59 11.41 -10.11 15.36
N ALA A 60 11.30 -9.77 14.08
CA ALA A 60 10.10 -9.98 13.30
C ALA A 60 10.44 -10.04 11.81
N VAL A 61 9.67 -10.85 11.06
CA VAL A 61 9.67 -10.85 9.60
C VAL A 61 8.24 -10.59 9.15
N VAL A 62 8.07 -9.67 8.21
CA VAL A 62 6.76 -9.38 7.62
C VAL A 62 6.86 -9.42 6.11
N GLN A 63 5.77 -9.82 5.47
CA GLN A 63 5.64 -9.74 4.02
C GLN A 63 4.74 -8.57 3.65
N LEU A 64 5.37 -7.52 3.12
CA LEU A 64 4.66 -6.37 2.57
C LEU A 64 4.06 -6.73 1.20
N ARG A 65 2.82 -6.28 0.98
CA ARG A 65 2.08 -6.43 -0.29
C ARG A 65 1.53 -5.07 -0.72
N PRO A 66 1.43 -4.78 -2.03
CA PRO A 66 0.78 -3.56 -2.50
C PRO A 66 -0.66 -3.46 -2.01
N SER A 67 -1.00 -2.31 -1.44
CA SER A 67 -2.37 -2.01 -1.06
C SER A 67 -3.17 -1.53 -2.29
N GLN A 68 -4.44 -1.90 -2.33
CA GLN A 68 -5.40 -1.48 -3.37
C GLN A 68 -6.38 -0.42 -2.87
N GLN A 69 -6.00 0.32 -1.82
CA GLN A 69 -6.91 1.27 -1.16
C GLN A 69 -7.40 2.39 -2.09
N HIS A 70 -6.56 2.84 -3.03
CA HIS A 70 -6.93 3.82 -4.06
C HIS A 70 -8.06 3.35 -4.99
N LEU A 71 -8.24 2.03 -5.15
CA LEU A 71 -9.36 1.48 -5.92
C LEU A 71 -10.66 1.57 -5.12
N LYS A 72 -10.63 1.23 -3.83
CA LYS A 72 -11.79 1.24 -2.93
C LYS A 72 -12.37 2.64 -2.70
N GLU A 73 -11.50 3.65 -2.56
CA GLU A 73 -11.94 5.04 -2.40
C GLU A 73 -12.73 5.55 -3.63
N SER A 74 -12.35 5.07 -4.82
CA SER A 74 -13.02 5.45 -6.06
C SER A 74 -14.44 4.88 -6.19
N GLU A 75 -14.70 3.69 -5.64
CA GLU A 75 -16.03 3.06 -5.63
C GLU A 75 -16.95 3.71 -4.60
N LEU A 76 -16.44 4.05 -3.42
CA LEU A 76 -17.17 4.78 -2.38
C LEU A 76 -17.67 6.14 -2.88
N LYS A 77 -16.84 6.88 -3.63
CA LYS A 77 -17.25 8.17 -4.23
C LYS A 77 -18.32 8.01 -5.33
N LYS A 78 -18.29 6.93 -6.12
CA LYS A 78 -19.34 6.64 -7.12
C LYS A 78 -20.69 6.28 -6.47
N LYS A 79 -20.67 5.51 -5.38
CA LYS A 79 -21.89 5.10 -4.66
C LYS A 79 -22.64 6.29 -4.06
N ASN A 80 -21.93 7.31 -3.57
CA ASN A 80 -22.53 8.50 -2.96
C ASN A 80 -23.22 9.43 -3.97
N ILE A 81 -22.89 9.35 -5.26
CA ILE A 81 -23.54 10.14 -6.33
C ILE A 81 -24.89 9.52 -6.73
N ALA A 82 -25.04 8.19 -6.63
CA ALA A 82 -26.28 7.50 -6.97
C ALA A 82 -27.43 7.73 -5.97
N THR A 83 -27.13 8.26 -4.78
CA THR A 83 -28.12 8.49 -3.70
C THR A 83 -28.57 9.95 -3.57
N SER A 84 -28.12 10.86 -4.45
CA SER A 84 -28.42 12.30 -4.36
C SER A 84 -29.32 12.84 -5.48
N SER A 85 -30.04 12.00 -6.22
CA SER A 85 -31.06 12.43 -7.18
C SER A 85 -32.44 11.94 -6.76
N ASP A 86 -33.04 12.62 -5.79
CA ASP A 86 -34.48 12.57 -5.57
C ASP A 86 -35.03 14.00 -5.53
N GLY A 87 -36.13 14.25 -6.25
CA GLY A 87 -36.91 15.49 -6.19
C GLY A 87 -36.92 16.38 -7.45
N LYS A 88 -37.71 16.00 -8.47
CA LYS A 88 -38.59 16.97 -9.15
C LYS A 88 -39.81 16.30 -9.77
N THR A 89 -40.86 16.15 -8.97
CA THR A 89 -42.24 15.94 -9.41
C THR A 89 -42.67 17.13 -10.27
N VAL A 90 -43.03 16.92 -11.53
CA VAL A 90 -43.81 17.88 -12.32
C VAL A 90 -45.20 17.30 -12.48
N VAL A 91 -46.16 17.97 -11.83
CA VAL A 91 -47.60 17.73 -11.98
C VAL A 91 -48.07 18.26 -13.34
N LYS A 92 -48.83 17.45 -14.06
CA LYS A 92 -49.93 17.91 -14.91
C LYS A 92 -51.05 16.89 -14.84
#